data_AF-A0A8J3XYV9-F1
#
_entry.id   AF-A0A8J3XYV9-F1
#
_cell.length_a   1.000
_cell.length_b   1.000
_cell.length_c   1.000
_cell.angle_alpha   90.00
_cell.angle_beta   90.00
_cell.angle_gamma   90.00
#
_symmetry.space_group_name_H-M   'P 1'
#
loop_
_entity.id
_entity.type
_entity.pdbx_description
1 polymer ?
#
loop_
_entity_poly.entity_id
_entity_poly.type
_entity_poly.pdbx_seq_one_letter_code
_entity_poly.pdbx_strand_id
1 'polypeptide(L)'
;MSDTPLAAADARTFLPEEDPQTHAAIVDLVEELRKGGRPVADSPALLTGPDGSPRLPLPLPIYEALLQVAEALSKGLAVTVAP
;
A
#
# COMPACT_ATOMS: atom_id res chain seq x y z
N MET A 1 14.16 30.99 -9.56
CA MET A 1 13.98 29.71 -10.26
C MET A 1 14.77 28.70 -9.46
N SER A 2 14.13 28.14 -8.43
CA SER A 2 14.78 27.25 -7.47
C SER A 2 14.63 25.84 -8.02
N ASP A 3 15.68 25.33 -8.66
CA ASP A 3 15.81 23.91 -8.96
C ASP A 3 16.02 23.17 -7.63
N THR A 4 14.95 22.60 -7.09
CA THR A 4 15.08 21.58 -6.04
C THR A 4 15.72 20.37 -6.70
N PRO A 5 16.91 19.91 -6.29
CA PRO A 5 17.48 18.70 -6.84
C PRO A 5 16.54 17.56 -6.46
N LEU A 6 16.07 16.82 -7.48
CA LEU A 6 15.40 15.53 -7.30
C LEU A 6 16.45 14.63 -6.63
N ALA A 7 16.43 14.55 -5.30
CA ALA A 7 17.31 13.67 -4.56
C ALA A 7 17.14 12.27 -5.17
N ALA A 8 18.27 11.65 -5.55
CA ALA A 8 18.27 10.25 -5.98
C ALA A 8 17.48 9.46 -4.94
N ALA A 9 16.40 8.80 -5.37
CA ALA A 9 15.55 8.08 -4.45
C ALA A 9 16.38 6.92 -3.88
N ASP A 10 16.81 7.00 -2.62
CA ASP A 10 17.50 5.88 -1.99
C ASP A 10 16.52 4.73 -1.80
N ALA A 11 17.01 3.49 -1.97
CA ALA A 11 16.21 2.30 -1.71
C ALA A 11 15.70 2.33 -0.25
N ARG A 12 14.41 2.04 -0.06
CA ARG A 12 13.75 2.05 1.25
C ARG A 12 13.21 0.67 1.59
N THR A 13 13.58 0.16 2.76
CA THR A 13 13.06 -1.10 3.30
C THR A 13 12.01 -0.85 4.38
N PHE A 14 10.87 -1.53 4.27
CA PHE A 14 9.79 -1.59 5.24
C PHE A 14 9.89 -2.93 5.97
N LEU A 15 9.98 -2.89 7.29
CA LEU A 15 10.04 -4.07 8.14
C LEU A 15 8.60 -4.48 8.55
N PRO A 16 8.36 -5.77 8.82
CA PRO A 16 7.12 -6.22 9.44
C PRO A 16 6.91 -5.51 10.78
N GLU A 17 5.65 -5.22 11.10
CA GLU A 17 5.29 -4.56 12.35
C GLU A 17 5.34 -5.55 13.53
N GLU A 18 5.91 -5.11 14.65
CA GLU A 18 6.01 -5.90 15.89
C GLU A 18 4.77 -5.74 16.77
N ASP A 19 4.08 -4.60 16.65
CA ASP A 19 2.83 -4.36 17.34
C ASP A 19 1.71 -5.31 16.84
N PRO A 20 1.12 -6.14 17.71
CA PRO A 20 0.11 -7.11 17.30
C PRO A 20 -1.16 -6.47 16.72
N GLN A 21 -1.53 -5.27 17.16
CA GLN A 21 -2.74 -4.59 16.67
C GLN A 21 -2.56 -4.13 15.22
N THR A 22 -1.42 -3.52 14.94
CA THR A 22 -1.08 -3.05 13.60
C THR A 22 -0.82 -4.22 12.66
N HIS A 23 -0.20 -5.31 13.14
CA HIS A 23 -0.09 -6.54 12.37
C HIS A 23 -1.46 -7.11 11.98
N ALA A 24 -2.41 -7.16 12.91
CA ALA A 24 -3.78 -7.61 12.62
C ALA A 24 -4.46 -6.71 11.56
N ALA A 25 -4.28 -5.39 11.64
CA ALA A 25 -4.81 -4.46 10.64
C ALA A 25 -4.21 -4.69 9.23
N ILE A 26 -2.93 -5.10 9.14
CA ILE A 26 -2.31 -5.48 7.86
C ILE A 26 -2.93 -6.78 7.32
N VAL A 27 -3.21 -7.76 8.18
CA VAL A 27 -3.90 -9.01 7.79
C VAL A 27 -5.31 -8.71 7.28
N ASP A 28 -6.07 -7.90 8.00
CA ASP A 28 -7.42 -7.47 7.59
C ASP A 28 -7.40 -6.77 6.22
N LEU A 29 -6.41 -5.89 5.99
CA LEU A 29 -6.21 -5.24 4.70
C LEU A 29 -5.97 -6.27 3.57
N VAL A 30 -5.12 -7.29 3.79
CA VAL A 30 -4.88 -8.35 2.81
C VAL A 30 -6.17 -9.10 2.47
N GLU A 31 -6.98 -9.42 3.48
CA GLU A 31 -8.26 -10.09 3.25
C GLU A 31 -9.22 -9.25 2.41
N GLU A 32 -9.35 -7.96 2.72
CA GLU A 32 -10.19 -7.03 1.95
C GLU A 32 -9.69 -6.86 0.51
N LEU A 33 -8.38 -6.72 0.31
CA LEU A 33 -7.78 -6.63 -1.03
C LEU A 33 -8.00 -7.92 -1.85
N ARG A 34 -8.08 -9.09 -1.20
CA ARG A 34 -8.41 -10.35 -1.89
C ARG A 34 -9.89 -10.45 -2.25
N LYS A 35 -10.79 -9.93 -1.41
CA LYS A 35 -12.24 -9.89 -1.67
C LYS A 35 -12.56 -8.97 -2.86
N GLY A 36 -11.84 -7.86 -3.01
CA GLY A 36 -11.98 -6.88 -4.10
C GLY A 36 -11.48 -7.35 -5.48
N GLY A 37 -10.76 -8.47 -5.56
CA GLY A 37 -10.32 -9.09 -6.82
C GLY A 37 -11.43 -9.80 -7.62
N ARG A 38 -12.70 -9.70 -7.20
CA ARG A 38 -13.84 -10.20 -8.00
C ARG A 38 -14.23 -9.19 -9.08
N PRO A 39 -14.66 -9.63 -10.29
CA PRO A 39 -14.71 -8.79 -11.48
C PRO A 39 -15.74 -7.65 -11.51
N VAL A 40 -16.49 -7.39 -10.43
CA VAL A 40 -17.62 -6.45 -10.44
C VAL A 40 -17.79 -5.79 -9.07
N ALA A 41 -16.82 -4.99 -8.63
CA ALA A 41 -17.18 -3.87 -7.78
C ALA A 41 -17.61 -2.74 -8.72
N ASP A 42 -18.83 -2.23 -8.59
CA ASP A 42 -19.37 -1.13 -9.42
C ASP A 42 -18.56 0.18 -9.29
N SER A 43 -17.51 0.21 -8.45
CA SER A 43 -16.65 1.37 -8.22
C SER A 43 -15.22 0.94 -7.89
N PRO A 44 -14.21 1.71 -8.36
CA PRO A 44 -12.80 1.43 -8.09
C PRO A 44 -12.47 1.61 -6.59
N ALA A 45 -11.44 0.90 -6.12
CA ALA A 45 -10.83 1.19 -4.82
C ALA A 45 -10.38 2.66 -4.77
N LEU A 46 -10.51 3.30 -3.60
CA LEU A 46 -10.20 4.71 -3.42
C LEU A 46 -9.06 4.89 -2.43
N LEU A 47 -8.07 5.71 -2.79
CA LEU A 47 -7.12 6.29 -1.86
C LEU A 47 -7.76 7.53 -1.23
N THR A 48 -7.90 7.53 0.09
CA THR A 48 -8.44 8.65 0.85
C THR A 48 -7.32 9.30 1.65
N GLY A 49 -7.18 10.63 1.54
CA GLY A 49 -6.21 11.38 2.32
C GLY A 49 -6.47 11.30 3.84
N PRO A 50 -5.48 11.64 4.69
CA PRO A 50 -5.59 11.51 6.15
C PRO A 50 -6.72 12.33 6.79
N ASP A 51 -7.13 13.43 6.16
CA ASP A 51 -8.24 14.29 6.58
C ASP A 51 -9.59 13.92 5.90
N GLY A 52 -9.63 12.79 5.18
CA GLY A 52 -10.77 12.36 4.39
C GLY A 52 -10.79 12.86 2.95
N SER A 53 -9.82 13.69 2.54
CA SER A 53 -9.75 14.30 1.21
C SER A 53 -8.30 14.41 0.69
N PRO A 54 -8.04 14.34 -0.62
CA PRO A 54 -8.97 13.95 -1.68
C PRO A 54 -9.28 12.45 -1.61
N ARG A 55 -10.36 12.07 -2.28
CA ARG A 55 -10.67 10.67 -2.58
C ARG A 55 -10.34 10.43 -4.04
N LEU A 56 -9.31 9.63 -4.31
CA LEU A 56 -8.82 9.37 -5.66
C LEU A 56 -9.02 7.90 -6.02
N PRO A 57 -9.47 7.58 -7.25
CA PRO A 57 -9.39 6.21 -7.76
C PRO A 57 -7.97 5.69 -7.68
N LEU A 58 -7.80 4.52 -7.09
CA LEU A 58 -6.50 3.87 -6.99
C LEU A 58 -6.18 3.16 -8.32
N PRO A 59 -5.06 3.48 -8.99
CA PRO A 59 -4.68 2.77 -10.20
C PRO A 59 -4.43 1.29 -9.94
N LEU A 60 -4.86 0.42 -10.85
CA LEU A 60 -4.72 -1.04 -10.71
C LEU A 60 -3.27 -1.50 -10.42
N PRO A 61 -2.21 -0.98 -11.08
CA PRO A 61 -0.85 -1.39 -10.76
C PRO A 61 -0.44 -1.07 -9.30
N ILE A 62 -0.98 0.02 -8.74
CA ILE A 62 -0.70 0.39 -7.35
C ILE A 62 -1.47 -0.52 -6.40
N TYR A 63 -2.71 -0.87 -6.74
CA TYR A 63 -3.49 -1.84 -5.98
C TYR A 63 -2.77 -3.19 -5.87
N GLU A 64 -2.29 -3.71 -7.00
CA GLU A 64 -1.56 -4.98 -7.05
C GLU A 64 -0.24 -4.92 -6.26
N ALA A 65 0.48 -3.81 -6.34
CA ALA A 65 1.68 -3.59 -5.53
C ALA A 65 1.35 -3.57 -4.03
N LEU A 66 0.32 -2.83 -3.60
CA LEU A 66 -0.10 -2.78 -2.21
C LEU A 66 -0.50 -4.16 -1.67
N LEU A 67 -1.20 -4.97 -2.47
CA LEU A 67 -1.52 -6.35 -2.12
C LEU A 67 -0.25 -7.18 -1.87
N GLN A 68 0.73 -7.12 -2.78
CA GLN A 68 1.99 -7.84 -2.62
C GLN A 68 2.77 -7.40 -1.39
N VAL A 69 2.83 -6.09 -1.13
CA VAL A 69 3.51 -5.52 0.04
C VAL A 69 2.83 -5.96 1.34
N ALA A 70 1.51 -5.82 1.42
CA ALA A 70 0.74 -6.22 2.60
C ALA A 70 0.82 -7.74 2.86
N GLU A 71 0.82 -8.55 1.80
CA GLU A 71 1.03 -9.99 1.92
C GLU A 71 2.43 -10.37 2.41
N ALA A 72 3.46 -9.66 1.98
CA ALA A 72 4.82 -9.89 2.46
C ALA A 72 4.93 -9.54 3.95
N LEU A 73 4.44 -8.35 4.34
CA LEU A 73 4.49 -7.88 5.73
C LEU A 73 3.67 -8.77 6.68
N SER A 74 2.48 -9.23 6.27
CA SER A 74 1.67 -10.15 7.09
C SER A 74 2.32 -11.52 7.28
N LYS A 75 3.27 -11.92 6.42
CA LYS A 75 4.07 -13.15 6.56
C LYS A 75 5.39 -12.94 7.31
N GLY A 76 5.64 -11.73 7.84
CA GLY A 76 6.89 -11.40 8.51
C GLY A 76 8.07 -11.18 7.57
N LEU A 77 7.81 -10.85 6.28
CA LEU A 77 8.85 -10.53 5.30
C LEU A 77 9.05 -9.02 5.18
N ALA A 78 10.30 -8.58 5.09
CA ALA A 78 10.61 -7.19 4.77
C ALA A 78 10.42 -6.91 3.27
N VAL A 79 10.02 -5.68 2.94
CA VAL A 79 9.79 -5.22 1.57
C VAL A 79 10.75 -4.09 1.26
N THR A 80 11.44 -4.14 0.12
CA THR A 80 12.31 -3.04 -0.33
C THR A 80 11.75 -2.40 -1.60
N VAL A 81 11.62 -1.07 -1.58
CA VAL A 81 11.31 -0.25 -2.75
C VAL A 81 12.62 0.34 -3.25
N ALA A 82 12.94 0.09 -4.52
CA ALA A 82 14.14 0.59 -5.19
C ALA A 82 13.77 1.44 -6.41
N PRO A 83 14.64 2.36 -6.87
CA PRO A 83 14.44 3.16 -8.08
C PRO A 83 14.39 2.36 -9.39
#